data_AF-A0A9P5S828-F1
#
_entry.id   AF-A0A9P5S828-F1
#
_cell.length_a   1.000
_cell.length_b   1.000
_cell.length_c   1.000
_cell.angle_alpha   90.00
_cell.angle_beta   90.00
_cell.angle_gamma   90.00
#
_symmetry.space_group_name_H-M   'P 1'
#
loop_
_entity.id
_entity.type
_entity.pdbx_description
1 polymer ?
#
loop_
_entity_poly.entity_id
_entity_poly.type
_entity_poly.pdbx_seq_one_letter_code
_entity_poly.pdbx_strand_id
1 'polypeptide(L)'
;AIAKLAKYIWDSQKGNKQLTFTDLVKGVVKELEGAFAMIFKSVHFPNEIVATRRGSPLLIGVKTPKKLKVDYVDVEFGGIAEELPSEVDAAPSSLGALEVPKLRRSESRAFLSEDGQPQQIEYFLASDPSAVVEHTKTVLYLLDDDIANIAG
;
A
#
# COMPACT_ATOMS: atom_id res chain seq x y z
N ALA A 1 -21.26 0.87 -10.65
CA ALA A 1 -21.14 2.31 -10.35
C ALA A 1 -19.70 2.70 -10.01
N ILE A 2 -19.06 2.02 -9.04
CA ILE A 2 -17.70 2.32 -8.55
C ILE A 2 -16.64 2.39 -9.66
N ALA A 3 -16.57 1.42 -10.58
CA ALA A 3 -15.59 1.46 -11.67
C ALA A 3 -15.75 2.70 -12.59
N LYS A 4 -17.00 3.17 -12.79
CA LYS A 4 -17.26 4.40 -13.56
C LYS A 4 -16.81 5.63 -12.78
N LEU A 5 -17.04 5.67 -11.47
CA LEU A 5 -16.56 6.74 -10.59
C LEU A 5 -15.02 6.80 -10.58
N ALA A 6 -14.35 5.65 -10.41
CA ALA A 6 -12.89 5.57 -10.48
C ALA A 6 -12.37 6.09 -11.82
N LYS A 7 -12.99 5.67 -12.93
CA LYS A 7 -12.65 6.17 -14.26
C LYS A 7 -12.89 7.68 -14.40
N TYR A 8 -14.00 8.20 -13.88
CA TYR A 8 -14.32 9.62 -13.90
C TYR A 8 -13.28 10.45 -13.15
N ILE A 9 -12.93 10.05 -11.91
CA ILE A 9 -11.90 10.73 -11.12
C ILE A 9 -10.54 10.69 -11.83
N TRP A 10 -10.17 9.55 -12.40
CA TRP A 10 -8.95 9.41 -13.21
C TRP A 10 -8.95 10.36 -14.41
N ASP A 11 -10.03 10.38 -15.20
CA ASP A 11 -10.13 11.22 -16.39
C ASP A 11 -10.12 12.72 -16.04
N SER A 12 -10.76 13.12 -14.94
CA SER A 12 -10.75 14.51 -14.44
C SER A 12 -9.37 14.98 -13.95
N GLN A 13 -8.47 14.05 -13.61
CA GLN A 13 -7.13 14.37 -13.13
C GLN A 13 -6.01 14.15 -14.17
N LYS A 14 -6.36 13.93 -15.45
CA LYS A 14 -5.39 13.67 -16.54
C LYS A 14 -4.30 14.74 -16.75
N GLY A 15 -4.45 15.94 -16.19
CA GLY A 15 -3.40 16.97 -16.19
C GLY A 15 -2.35 16.81 -15.07
N ASN A 16 -2.60 15.99 -14.05
CA ASN A 16 -1.74 15.79 -12.90
C ASN A 16 -0.90 14.51 -13.08
N LYS A 17 0.41 14.67 -13.26
CA LYS A 17 1.34 13.57 -13.59
C LYS A 17 1.69 12.66 -12.40
N GLN A 18 1.23 12.99 -11.20
CA GLN A 18 1.67 12.37 -9.94
C GLN A 18 0.55 11.63 -9.19
N LEU A 19 -0.58 11.33 -9.82
CA LEU A 19 -1.67 10.61 -9.17
C LEU A 19 -1.30 9.14 -8.93
N THR A 20 -1.16 8.73 -7.67
CA THR A 20 -0.93 7.32 -7.32
C THR A 20 -2.23 6.52 -7.35
N PHE A 21 -2.14 5.19 -7.48
CA PHE A 21 -3.34 4.34 -7.47
C PHE A 21 -4.07 4.43 -6.12
N THR A 22 -3.30 4.54 -5.04
CA THR A 22 -3.82 4.72 -3.68
C THR A 22 -4.61 6.02 -3.56
N ASP A 23 -4.12 7.13 -4.11
CA ASP A 23 -4.82 8.42 -4.07
C ASP A 23 -6.11 8.40 -4.89
N LEU A 24 -6.11 7.72 -6.04
CA LEU A 24 -7.32 7.51 -6.83
C LEU A 24 -8.38 6.74 -6.01
N VAL A 25 -7.98 5.64 -5.37
CA VAL A 25 -8.90 4.83 -4.56
C VAL A 25 -9.37 5.60 -3.32
N LYS A 26 -8.50 6.37 -2.66
CA LYS A 26 -8.89 7.31 -1.59
C LYS A 26 -9.98 8.27 -2.06
N GLY A 27 -9.82 8.83 -3.26
CA GLY A 27 -10.83 9.70 -3.88
C GLY A 27 -12.16 8.99 -4.12
N VAL A 28 -12.12 7.75 -4.60
CA VAL A 28 -13.33 6.93 -4.79
C VAL A 28 -14.03 6.67 -3.46
N VAL A 29 -13.31 6.17 -2.45
CA VAL A 29 -13.87 5.76 -1.15
C VAL A 29 -14.49 6.92 -0.39
N LYS A 30 -13.98 8.15 -0.56
CA LYS A 30 -14.56 9.37 0.03
C LYS A 30 -15.98 9.66 -0.45
N GLU A 31 -16.32 9.27 -1.68
CA GLU A 31 -17.65 9.45 -2.26
C GLU A 31 -18.60 8.27 -1.96
N LEU A 32 -18.11 7.23 -1.28
CA LEU A 32 -18.90 6.03 -0.97
C LEU A 32 -19.44 6.08 0.45
N GLU A 33 -20.74 5.80 0.56
CA GLU A 33 -21.44 5.59 1.83
C GLU A 33 -21.88 4.12 1.96
N GLY A 34 -22.00 3.66 3.20
CA GLY A 34 -22.41 2.29 3.53
C GLY A 34 -21.24 1.33 3.75
N ALA A 35 -21.56 0.03 3.76
CA ALA A 35 -20.59 -1.04 4.01
C ALA A 35 -20.04 -1.62 2.71
N PHE A 36 -18.73 -1.79 2.62
CA PHE A 36 -18.04 -2.33 1.46
C PHE A 36 -16.72 -3.02 1.81
N ALA A 37 -16.32 -3.97 0.98
CA ALA A 37 -14.97 -4.51 0.89
C ALA A 37 -14.64 -4.59 -0.60
N MET A 38 -13.55 -3.95 -1.02
CA MET A 38 -13.23 -3.78 -2.44
C MET A 38 -11.76 -4.04 -2.72
N ILE A 39 -11.52 -4.58 -3.91
CA ILE A 39 -10.19 -4.79 -4.49
C ILE A 39 -10.18 -4.09 -5.85
N PHE A 40 -9.23 -3.20 -6.05
CA PHE A 40 -9.05 -2.43 -7.27
C PHE A 40 -7.84 -2.96 -8.04
N LYS A 41 -8.05 -3.19 -9.34
CA LYS A 41 -7.00 -3.49 -10.33
C LYS A 41 -7.24 -2.65 -11.56
N SER A 42 -6.18 -2.14 -12.16
CA SER A 42 -6.28 -1.24 -13.30
C SER A 42 -5.19 -1.50 -14.32
N VAL A 43 -5.51 -1.28 -15.60
CA VAL A 43 -4.49 -1.26 -16.67
C VAL A 43 -3.62 -0.01 -16.63
N HIS A 44 -4.07 1.04 -15.94
CA HIS A 44 -3.30 2.28 -15.75
C HIS A 44 -2.25 2.16 -14.63
N PHE A 45 -2.42 1.18 -13.74
CA PHE A 45 -1.52 0.88 -12.64
C PHE A 45 -1.17 -0.62 -12.70
N PRO A 46 -0.35 -1.04 -13.69
CA PRO A 46 0.04 -2.43 -13.83
C PRO A 46 0.87 -2.85 -12.62
N ASN A 47 0.79 -4.14 -12.25
CA ASN A 47 1.48 -4.72 -11.09
C ASN A 47 1.07 -4.15 -9.72
N GLU A 48 0.02 -3.35 -9.66
CA GLU A 48 -0.52 -2.82 -8.42
C GLU A 48 -1.94 -3.32 -8.16
N ILE A 49 -2.23 -3.59 -6.89
CA ILE A 49 -3.56 -3.89 -6.36
C ILE A 49 -3.78 -3.04 -5.13
N VAL A 50 -4.94 -2.38 -5.07
CA VAL A 50 -5.34 -1.63 -3.88
C VAL A 50 -6.59 -2.27 -3.27
N ALA A 51 -6.54 -2.56 -1.98
CA ALA A 51 -7.63 -3.18 -1.23
C ALA A 51 -8.07 -2.27 -0.08
N THR A 52 -9.38 -2.18 0.15
CA THR A 52 -9.96 -1.32 1.20
C THR A 52 -11.30 -1.85 1.66
N ARG A 53 -11.68 -1.50 2.88
CA ARG A 53 -12.96 -1.91 3.48
C ARG A 53 -13.54 -0.84 4.41
N ARG A 54 -14.84 -0.93 4.63
CA ARG A 54 -15.59 -0.25 5.68
C ARG A 54 -16.82 -1.09 6.02
N GLY A 55 -16.96 -1.59 7.24
CA GLY A 55 -18.12 -2.38 7.66
C GLY A 55 -18.26 -3.78 7.08
N SER A 56 -17.43 -4.19 6.12
CA SER A 56 -17.42 -5.56 5.55
C SER A 56 -16.05 -6.23 5.74
N PRO A 57 -15.98 -7.52 6.11
CA PRO A 57 -14.71 -8.24 6.30
C PRO A 57 -13.82 -8.26 5.05
N LEU A 58 -12.52 -7.99 5.25
CA LEU A 58 -11.48 -8.13 4.23
C LEU A 58 -10.14 -8.44 4.90
N LEU A 59 -9.43 -9.44 4.39
CA LEU A 59 -8.11 -9.86 4.88
C LEU A 59 -7.16 -10.19 3.73
N ILE A 60 -5.87 -10.20 4.04
CA ILE A 60 -4.77 -10.49 3.12
C ILE A 60 -3.95 -11.64 3.72
N GLY A 61 -4.04 -12.82 3.11
CA GLY A 61 -3.12 -13.93 3.33
C GLY A 61 -1.78 -13.67 2.67
N VAL A 62 -0.70 -13.99 3.37
CA VAL A 62 0.67 -13.86 2.87
C VAL A 62 1.32 -15.23 2.89
N LYS A 63 1.78 -15.70 1.74
CA LYS A 63 2.55 -16.94 1.63
C LYS A 63 3.95 -16.62 1.13
N THR A 64 4.92 -16.99 1.95
CA THR A 64 6.34 -16.84 1.67
C THR A 64 7.07 -18.16 1.87
N PRO A 65 8.12 -18.46 1.07
CA PRO A 65 8.93 -19.66 1.25
C PRO A 65 9.78 -19.61 2.52
N LYS A 66 10.17 -18.41 2.98
CA LYS A 66 10.89 -18.21 4.24
C LYS A 66 10.04 -17.44 5.24
N LYS A 67 10.42 -17.51 6.52
CA LYS A 67 9.76 -16.74 7.58
C LYS A 67 9.93 -15.24 7.33
N LEU A 68 8.85 -14.50 7.61
CA LEU A 68 8.89 -13.04 7.67
C LEU A 68 9.68 -12.61 8.90
N LYS A 69 10.37 -11.47 8.79
CA LYS A 69 11.15 -10.93 9.91
C LYS A 69 10.27 -10.36 11.02
N VAL A 70 9.07 -9.91 10.67
CA VAL A 70 8.17 -9.16 11.55
C VAL A 70 6.72 -9.55 11.26
N ASP A 71 5.92 -9.68 12.32
CA ASP A 71 4.51 -10.09 12.24
C ASP A 71 3.52 -8.91 12.25
N TYR A 72 4.01 -7.68 12.11
CA TYR A 72 3.20 -6.45 12.06
C TYR A 72 3.55 -5.60 10.84
N VAL A 73 2.57 -4.83 10.36
CA VAL A 73 2.71 -3.87 9.27
C VAL A 73 2.38 -2.49 9.83
N ASP A 74 3.30 -1.54 9.64
CA ASP A 74 3.09 -0.16 10.07
C ASP A 74 2.06 0.52 9.16
N VAL A 75 1.14 1.29 9.76
CA VAL A 75 0.12 2.06 9.03
C VAL A 75 0.63 3.45 8.74
N GLU A 76 0.61 3.85 7.47
CA GLU A 76 0.92 5.22 7.05
C GLU A 76 -0.35 6.08 7.05
N PHE A 77 -0.44 7.00 8.00
CA PHE A 77 -1.51 8.00 8.00
C PHE A 77 -1.19 9.09 6.98
N GLY A 78 -2.11 9.34 6.05
CA GLY A 78 -2.03 10.47 5.13
C GLY A 78 -2.20 11.79 5.88
N GLY A 79 -1.13 12.27 6.52
CA GLY A 79 -1.05 13.58 7.12
C GLY A 79 -0.74 14.63 6.05
N ILE A 80 -1.42 15.77 6.18
CA ILE A 80 -1.13 17.07 5.58
C ILE A 80 0.38 17.17 5.33
N ALA A 81 0.80 17.35 4.09
CA ALA A 81 2.11 17.90 3.82
C ALA A 81 2.12 19.30 4.44
N GLU A 82 2.49 19.42 5.72
CA GLU A 82 3.15 20.64 6.15
C GLU A 82 4.40 20.74 5.27
N GLU A 83 4.34 21.66 4.33
CA GLU A 83 5.49 22.21 3.64
C GLU A 83 6.48 22.68 4.71
N LEU A 84 7.41 21.80 5.09
CA LEU A 84 8.65 22.26 5.71
C LEU A 84 9.48 22.87 4.57
N PRO A 85 9.75 24.20 4.58
CA PRO A 85 10.51 24.84 3.53
C PRO A 85 11.94 24.32 3.56
N SER A 86 12.34 23.66 2.48
CA SER A 86 13.70 23.16 2.28
C SER A 86 14.59 24.27 1.74
N GLU A 87 14.94 25.26 2.54
CA GLU A 87 16.05 26.18 2.24
C GLU A 87 16.74 26.68 3.52
N VAL A 88 17.90 26.09 3.84
CA VAL A 88 19.07 26.87 4.31
C VAL A 88 20.35 26.20 3.81
N ASP A 89 21.00 26.87 2.88
CA ASP A 89 22.37 26.60 2.43
C ASP A 89 23.37 26.70 3.59
N ALA A 90 24.25 25.70 3.71
CA ALA A 90 25.57 25.87 4.31
C ALA A 90 26.58 24.91 3.66
N ALA A 91 27.70 25.49 3.21
CA ALA A 91 28.76 24.93 2.39
C ALA A 91 29.60 23.81 3.08
N PRO A 92 30.55 23.15 2.37
CA PRO A 92 30.94 21.77 2.62
C PRO A 92 31.95 21.63 3.76
N SER A 93 31.66 20.76 4.72
CA SER A 93 32.63 20.29 5.70
C SER A 93 32.89 18.79 5.52
N SER A 94 34.04 18.52 4.94
CA SER A 94 34.81 17.28 5.02
C SER A 94 34.75 16.64 6.41
N LEU A 95 34.26 15.40 6.48
CA LEU A 95 34.78 14.25 7.24
C LEU A 95 33.68 13.20 7.44
N GLY A 96 33.83 12.06 6.78
CA GLY A 96 33.24 10.76 7.16
C GLY A 96 31.74 10.75 7.52
N ALA A 97 30.87 10.93 6.53
CA ALA A 97 29.46 10.57 6.68
C ALA A 97 29.20 9.29 5.87
N LEU A 98 28.94 8.21 6.60
CA LEU A 98 28.36 6.98 6.05
C LEU A 98 27.18 7.37 5.15
N GLU A 99 27.19 6.91 3.90
CA GLU A 99 26.03 7.00 3.02
C GLU A 99 24.88 6.27 3.71
N VAL A 100 23.99 7.02 4.35
CA VAL A 100 22.70 6.48 4.75
C VAL A 100 21.96 6.25 3.44
N PRO A 101 21.75 5.00 3.00
CA PRO A 101 21.04 4.79 1.75
C PRO A 101 19.65 5.39 1.95
N LYS A 102 19.23 6.26 1.04
CA LYS A 102 17.80 6.61 0.90
C LYS A 102 17.08 5.35 0.42
N LEU A 103 16.89 4.40 1.34
CA LEU A 103 16.01 3.27 1.15
C LEU A 103 14.65 3.87 0.86
N ARG A 104 14.15 3.64 -0.35
CA ARG A 104 12.77 3.94 -0.72
C ARG A 104 11.88 3.29 0.32
N ARG A 105 11.34 4.14 1.20
CA ARG A 105 10.51 3.78 2.35
C ARG A 105 9.20 3.07 1.97
N SER A 106 8.96 2.89 0.67
CA SER A 106 7.78 2.24 0.07
C SER A 106 7.76 0.72 0.19
N GLU A 107 8.84 0.07 0.63
CA GLU A 107 8.82 -1.36 0.94
C GLU A 107 8.70 -1.56 2.45
N SER A 108 7.54 -2.04 2.91
CA SER A 108 7.33 -2.41 4.30
C SER A 108 8.37 -3.45 4.71
N ARG A 109 9.19 -3.10 5.72
CA ARG A 109 10.28 -3.95 6.24
C ARG A 109 9.79 -5.32 6.73
N ALA A 110 8.49 -5.45 6.98
CA ALA A 110 7.82 -6.70 7.33
C ALA A 110 8.03 -7.82 6.31
N PHE A 111 8.20 -7.48 5.02
CA PHE A 111 8.23 -8.46 3.92
C PHE A 111 9.64 -8.83 3.42
N LEU A 112 10.69 -8.42 4.14
CA LEU A 112 12.07 -8.80 3.85
C LEU A 112 12.42 -10.17 4.48
N SER A 113 13.20 -10.98 3.76
CA SER A 113 13.88 -12.15 4.35
C SER A 113 14.76 -11.74 5.53
N GLU A 114 14.98 -12.66 6.46
CA GLU A 114 16.06 -12.54 7.45
C GLU A 114 17.43 -12.28 6.78
N ASP A 115 17.67 -12.90 5.61
CA ASP A 115 18.87 -12.75 4.79
C ASP A 115 18.92 -11.48 3.91
N GLY A 116 17.90 -10.61 3.97
CA GLY A 116 17.82 -9.38 3.15
C GLY A 116 17.62 -9.58 1.64
N GLN A 117 17.39 -10.81 1.17
CA GLN A 117 17.13 -11.13 -0.24
C GLN A 117 15.65 -10.97 -0.60
N PRO A 118 15.30 -10.53 -1.83
CA PRO A 118 13.92 -10.49 -2.31
C PRO A 118 13.32 -11.91 -2.38
N GLN A 119 12.12 -12.08 -1.84
CA GLN A 119 11.39 -13.35 -1.87
C GLN A 119 10.25 -13.29 -2.87
N GLN A 120 9.91 -14.45 -3.43
CA GLN A 120 8.63 -14.64 -4.11
C GLN A 120 7.55 -14.67 -3.02
N ILE A 121 6.69 -13.64 -3.01
CA ILE A 121 5.57 -13.51 -2.08
C ILE A 121 4.27 -13.69 -2.87
N GLU A 122 3.39 -14.55 -2.38
CA GLU A 122 2.04 -14.70 -2.91
C GLU A 122 1.05 -14.07 -1.94
N TYR A 123 0.19 -13.19 -2.45
CA TYR A 123 -0.85 -12.50 -1.67
C TYR A 123 -2.23 -13.06 -2.03
N PHE A 124 -3.03 -13.39 -1.01
CA PHE A 124 -4.39 -13.92 -1.14
C PHE A 124 -5.37 -12.97 -0.49
N LEU A 125 -6.23 -12.32 -1.26
CA LEU A 125 -7.23 -11.39 -0.72
C LEU A 125 -8.57 -12.11 -0.62
N ALA A 126 -9.20 -12.05 0.55
CA ALA A 126 -10.47 -12.72 0.79
C ALA A 126 -11.32 -11.98 1.83
N SER A 127 -12.64 -12.20 1.80
CA SER A 127 -13.55 -11.76 2.86
C SER A 127 -13.69 -12.77 3.99
N ASP A 128 -13.27 -14.02 3.78
CA ASP A 128 -13.42 -15.12 4.73
C ASP A 128 -12.07 -15.86 4.91
N PRO A 129 -11.62 -16.13 6.15
CA PRO A 129 -10.38 -16.87 6.40
C PRO A 129 -10.34 -18.27 5.81
N SER A 130 -11.49 -18.95 5.69
CA SER A 130 -11.58 -20.30 5.11
C SER A 130 -11.14 -20.34 3.64
N ALA A 131 -11.24 -19.25 2.91
CA ALA A 131 -10.77 -19.16 1.52
C ALA A 131 -9.24 -19.05 1.42
N VAL A 132 -8.54 -18.78 2.52
CA VAL A 132 -7.09 -18.55 2.56
C VAL A 132 -6.34 -19.65 3.30
N VAL A 133 -7.01 -20.36 4.21
CA VAL A 133 -6.40 -21.35 5.12
C VAL A 133 -5.69 -22.51 4.41
N GLU A 134 -6.15 -22.87 3.20
CA GLU A 134 -5.49 -23.89 2.36
C GLU A 134 -4.13 -23.43 1.82
N HIS A 135 -3.91 -22.12 1.72
CA HIS A 135 -2.71 -21.52 1.15
C HIS A 135 -1.74 -21.02 2.23
N THR A 136 -2.24 -20.37 3.28
CA THR A 136 -1.41 -19.80 4.33
C THR A 136 -2.16 -19.65 5.64
N LYS A 137 -1.42 -19.74 6.75
CA LYS A 137 -1.91 -19.44 8.10
C LYS A 137 -1.60 -18.01 8.53
N THR A 138 -0.77 -17.30 7.75
CA THR A 138 -0.39 -15.91 8.02
C THR A 138 -1.37 -14.99 7.30
N VAL A 139 -2.19 -14.30 8.08
CA VAL A 139 -3.22 -13.39 7.57
C VAL A 139 -3.12 -12.02 8.24
N LEU A 140 -3.29 -10.98 7.45
CA LEU A 140 -3.45 -9.60 7.88
C LEU A 140 -4.93 -9.24 7.77
N TYR A 141 -5.56 -8.87 8.88
CA TYR A 141 -6.92 -8.35 8.87
C TYR A 141 -6.90 -6.84 8.65
N LEU A 142 -7.63 -6.38 7.64
CA LEU A 142 -7.85 -4.95 7.45
C LEU A 142 -8.90 -4.46 8.44
N LEU A 143 -8.70 -3.25 8.94
CA LEU A 143 -9.66 -2.46 9.70
C LEU A 143 -10.48 -1.58 8.76
N ASP A 144 -11.51 -0.95 9.31
CA ASP A 144 -12.31 0.00 8.55
C ASP A 144 -11.47 1.22 8.17
N ASP A 145 -11.65 1.68 6.94
CA ASP A 145 -10.92 2.78 6.30
C ASP A 145 -9.43 2.51 6.01
N ASP A 146 -8.93 1.30 6.28
CA ASP A 146 -7.62 0.87 5.82
C ASP A 146 -7.56 0.81 4.29
N ILE A 147 -6.41 1.19 3.74
CA ILE A 147 -6.09 1.07 2.32
C ILE A 147 -4.74 0.36 2.19
N ALA A 148 -4.79 -0.90 1.78
CA ALA A 148 -3.61 -1.69 1.50
C ALA A 148 -3.23 -1.54 0.03
N ASN A 149 -2.00 -1.09 -0.23
CA ASN A 149 -1.40 -1.10 -1.56
C ASN A 149 -0.41 -2.26 -1.67
N ILE A 150 -0.58 -3.11 -2.67
CA ILE A 150 0.32 -4.21 -2.99
C ILE A 150 0.89 -3.93 -4.38
N ALA A 151 2.17 -3.57 -4.43
CA ALA A 151 2.93 -3.32 -5.66
C ALA A 151 3.99 -4.42 -5.85
N GLY A 152 4.11 -4.91 -7.08
CA GLY A 152 5.09 -5.93 -7.48
C GLY A 152 6.23 -5.42 -8.34
#